data_AF-Q1ERZ0-F1
#
_entry.id   AF-Q1ERZ0-F1
#
_cell.length_a   1.000
_cell.length_b   1.000
_cell.length_c   1.000
_cell.angle_alpha   90.00
_cell.angle_beta   90.00
_cell.angle_gamma   90.00
#
_symmetry.space_group_name_H-M   'P 1'
#
loop_
_entity.id
_entity.type
_entity.pdbx_description
1 polymer ?
#
loop_
_entity_poly.entity_id
_entity_poly.type
_entity_poly.pdbx_seq_one_letter_code
_entity_poly.pdbx_strand_id
1 'polypeptide(L)' 'YALVAMLIAGMIYKYIEYQGAEKEWGDGIRGLSLSAARYALLRLEEGPPHTKNWRPQL' A
#
# COMPACT_ATOMS: atom_id res chain seq x y z
N TYR A 1 25.02 -12.69 -12.24
CA TYR A 1 24.46 -11.36 -12.60
C TYR A 1 22.95 -11.24 -12.38
N ALA A 2 22.14 -12.30 -12.52
CA ALA A 2 20.68 -12.23 -12.38
C ALA A 2 20.20 -11.67 -11.02
N LEU A 3 20.81 -12.05 -9.90
CA LEU A 3 20.46 -11.52 -8.57
C LEU A 3 20.66 -10.00 -8.47
N VAL A 4 21.75 -9.50 -9.05
CA VAL A 4 22.04 -8.06 -9.08
C VAL A 4 21.02 -7.31 -9.93
N ALA A 5 20.62 -7.89 -11.07
CA ALA A 5 19.58 -7.32 -11.92
C ALA A 5 18.22 -7.27 -11.22
N MET A 6 17.83 -8.33 -10.50
CA MET A 6 16.59 -8.34 -9.70
C MET A 6 16.62 -7.32 -8.56
N LEU A 7 17.76 -7.16 -7.90
CA LEU A 7 17.93 -6.17 -6.84
C LEU A 7 17.77 -4.74 -7.37
N ILE A 8 18.42 -4.43 -8.50
CA ILE A 8 18.30 -3.12 -9.15
C ILE A 8 16.86 -2.87 -9.60
N ALA A 9 16.20 -3.86 -10.19
CA ALA A 9 14.79 -3.75 -10.58
C ALA A 9 13.87 -3.47 -9.38
N GLY A 10 14.10 -4.16 -8.25
CA GLY A 10 13.35 -3.92 -7.01
C GLY A 10 13.57 -2.52 -6.43
N MET A 11 14.81 -2.02 -6.46
CA MET A 11 15.13 -0.67 -6.00
C MET A 11 14.47 0.40 -6.87
N ILE A 12 14.46 0.23 -8.20
CA ILE A 12 13.80 1.15 -9.13
C ILE A 12 12.28 1.17 -8.88
N TYR A 13 11.66 0.01 -8.71
CA TYR A 13 10.23 -0.07 -8.41
C TYR A 13 9.89 0.69 -7.12
N LYS A 14 10.65 0.46 -6.04
CA LYS A 14 10.43 1.13 -4.76
C LYS A 14 10.69 2.64 -4.82
N TYR A 15 11.65 3.07 -5.62
CA TYR A 15 11.93 4.49 -5.82
C TYR A 15 10.77 5.22 -6.52
N ILE A 16 10.20 4.62 -7.57
CA ILE A 16 9.03 5.17 -8.28
C ILE A 16 7.83 5.26 -7.33
N GLU A 17 7.59 4.23 -6.54
CA GLU A 17 6.50 4.20 -5.55
C GLU A 17 6.64 5.32 -4.50
N TYR A 18 7.86 5.53 -4.00
CA TYR A 18 8.16 6.59 -3.04
C TYR A 18 7.95 7.99 -3.64
N GLN A 19 8.44 8.23 -4.85
CA GLN A 19 8.25 9.51 -5.54
C GLN A 19 6.78 9.79 -5.87
N GLY A 20 6.01 8.75 -6.22
CA GLY A 20 4.57 8.86 -6.41
C GLY A 20 3.84 9.25 -5.12
N ALA A 21 4.17 8.59 -4.01
CA ALA A 21 3.63 8.90 -2.69
C ALA A 21 3.99 10.32 -2.21
N GLU A 22 5.22 10.78 -2.45
CA GLU A 22 5.66 12.13 -2.11
C GLU A 22 4.90 13.19 -2.93
N LYS A 23 4.63 12.93 -4.22
CA LYS A 23 3.85 13.83 -5.08
C LYS A 23 2.37 13.91 -4.67
N GLU A 24 1.75 12.79 -4.32
CA GLU A 24 0.33 12.74 -3.96
C GLU A 24 0.07 13.27 -2.54
N TRP A 25 1.02 13.10 -1.61
CA TRP A 25 0.78 13.33 -0.18
C TRP A 25 1.77 14.31 0.48
N GLY A 26 2.77 14.83 -0.25
CA GLY A 26 3.75 15.82 0.22
C GLY A 26 4.88 15.26 1.10
N ASP A 27 4.76 14.02 1.58
CA ASP A 27 5.77 13.31 2.39
C ASP A 27 5.77 11.83 1.97
N GLY A 28 6.88 11.34 1.42
CA GLY A 28 6.93 10.01 0.80
C GLY A 28 6.72 8.85 1.78
N ILE A 29 7.21 8.95 3.02
CA ILE A 29 7.05 7.88 4.02
C ILE A 29 5.60 7.82 4.51
N ARG A 30 5.01 8.99 4.80
CA ARG A 30 3.61 9.07 5.25
C ARG A 30 2.64 8.78 4.11
N GLY A 31 2.97 9.19 2.89
CA GLY A 31 2.18 8.91 1.68
C GLY A 31 2.05 7.42 1.37
N LEU A 32 3.10 6.63 1.60
CA LEU A 32 3.03 5.17 1.45
C LEU A 32 2.04 4.56 2.45
N SER A 33 2.05 5.00 3.71
CA SER A 33 1.12 4.52 4.73
C SER A 33 -0.34 4.90 4.43
N LEU A 34 -0.56 6.11 3.89
CA LEU A 34 -1.88 6.61 3.50
C LEU A 34 -2.42 5.88 2.28
N SER A 35 -1.58 5.63 1.27
CA SER A 35 -1.95 4.86 0.09
C SER A 35 -2.32 3.42 0.45
N ALA A 36 -1.55 2.77 1.33
CA ALA A 36 -1.85 1.43 1.83
C ALA A 36 -3.16 1.39 2.63
N ALA A 37 -3.41 2.37 3.51
CA ALA A 37 -4.65 2.47 4.26
C ALA A 37 -5.86 2.68 3.34
N ARG A 38 -5.75 3.56 2.33
CA ARG A 38 -6.79 3.78 1.32
C ARG A 38 -7.08 2.50 0.52
N TYR A 39 -6.05 1.79 0.07
CA TYR A 39 -6.21 0.52 -0.63
C TYR A 39 -6.94 -0.52 0.21
N ALA A 40 -6.58 -0.65 1.50
CA ALA A 40 -7.22 -1.58 2.42
C ALA A 40 -8.69 -1.23 2.69
N LEU A 41 -9.01 0.06 2.84
CA LEU A 41 -10.37 0.53 3.07
C LEU A 41 -11.28 0.31 1.84
N LEU A 42 -10.82 0.67 0.65
CA LEU A 42 -11.59 0.45 -0.59
C LEU A 42 -11.87 -1.03 -0.85
N ARG A 43 -10.89 -1.90 -0.55
CA ARG A 43 -11.06 -3.35 -0.67
C ARG A 43 -12.06 -3.93 0.34
N LEU A 44 -12.26 -3.27 1.48
CA LEU A 44 -13.25 -3.68 2.49
C LEU A 44 -14.68 -3.44 2.00
N GLU A 45 -14.89 -2.46 1.11
CA GLU A 45 -16.21 -2.12 0.57
C GLU A 45 -16.73 -3.14 -0.47
N GLU A 46 -15.85 -3.96 -1.07
CA GLU A 46 -16.21 -4.91 -2.15
C GLU A 46 -16.77 -6.25 -1.64
N GLY A 47 -16.54 -6.61 -0.37
CA GLY A 47 -16.98 -7.89 0.20
C GLY A 47 -18.33 -7.80 0.91
N PRO A 48 -19.25 -8.79 0.77
CA PRO A 48 -20.44 -8.82 1.60
C PRO A 48 -20.01 -8.86 3.07
N PRO A 49 -20.52 -7.96 3.94
CA PRO A 49 -20.15 -7.96 5.34
C PRO A 49 -20.46 -9.35 5.91
N HIS A 50 -19.49 -9.97 6.56
CA HIS A 50 -19.68 -11.29 7.17
C HIS A 50 -20.80 -11.21 8.22
N THR A 51 -22.03 -11.53 7.82
CA THR A 51 -23.25 -11.41 8.64
C THR A 51 -23.30 -12.39 9.82
N LYS A 52 -22.31 -13.27 9.96
CA LYS A 52 -22.27 -14.38 10.92
C LYS A 52 -21.07 -14.38 11.87
N ASN A 53 -20.40 -13.25 12.10
CA ASN A 53 -19.30 -13.18 13.07
C ASN A 53 -19.24 -11.82 13.77
N TRP A 54 -20.02 -11.65 14.84
CA TRP A 54 -19.93 -10.47 15.68
C TRP A 54 -18.58 -10.45 16.41
N ARG A 55 -17.82 -9.36 16.23
CA ARG A 55 -16.59 -9.07 16.99
C ARG A 55 -16.72 -7.66 17.55
N PRO A 56 -16.83 -7.47 18.88
CA PRO A 56 -16.83 -6.13 19.47
C PRO A 56 -15.49 -5.43 19.15
N GLN A 57 -15.56 -4.21 18.62
CA GLN A 57 -14.42 -3.38 18.24
C GLN A 57 -14.10 -2.29 19.29
N LEU A 58 -14.93 -2.19 20.32
CA LEU A 58 -14.80 -1.22 21.42
C LEU A 58 -13.99 -1.81 22.57
#